data_AF-A0A7S0XCL6-F1
#
_entry.id   AF-A0A7S0XCL6-F1
#
_cell.length_a   1.000
_cell.length_b   1.000
_cell.length_c   1.000
_cell.angle_alpha   90.00
_cell.angle_beta   90.00
_cell.angle_gamma   90.00
#
_symmetry.space_group_name_H-M   'P 1'
#
loop_
_entity.id
_entity.type
_entity.pdbx_description
1 polymer ?
#
loop_
_entity_poly.entity_id
_entity_poly.type
_entity_poly.pdbx_seq_one_letter_code
_entity_poly.pdbx_strand_id
1 'polypeptide(L)'
;KLSIMDKSTTIFRLLNGLRYFGAGVKVKRSIYKFPNTYWTITRVILSKDQNHGKVYGILTWNGRHQSKESKIGASLKPDWLIVDIPNYKTFLNKTSLEI
;
A
#
# COMPACT_ATOMS: atom_id res chain seq x y z
N LYS A 1 6.70 11.86 19.21
CA LYS A 1 5.55 11.03 19.64
C LYS A 1 4.49 11.12 18.54
N LEU A 2 4.55 10.26 17.52
CA LEU A 2 3.62 10.28 16.39
C LEU A 2 2.27 9.77 16.88
N SER A 3 1.28 10.66 16.89
CA SER A 3 -0.05 10.43 17.45
C SER A 3 -0.78 9.34 16.66
N ILE A 4 -1.27 8.36 17.42
CA ILE A 4 -2.50 7.57 17.25
C ILE A 4 -3.22 7.81 15.92
N MET A 5 -3.12 6.80 15.04
CA MET A 5 -4.14 6.33 14.09
C MET A 5 -5.21 7.38 13.74
N ASP A 6 -4.92 8.24 12.78
CA ASP A 6 -5.96 9.00 12.09
C ASP A 6 -6.83 8.00 11.30
N LYS A 7 -7.95 7.61 11.93
CA LYS A 7 -8.95 6.62 11.47
C LYS A 7 -9.65 7.02 10.16
N SER A 8 -9.24 8.11 9.51
CA SER A 8 -9.94 8.71 8.37
C SER A 8 -9.07 8.94 7.12
N THR A 9 -8.02 8.15 6.91
CA THR A 9 -7.05 8.40 5.83
C THR A 9 -7.30 7.53 4.59
N THR A 10 -7.33 8.17 3.41
CA THR A 10 -7.36 7.46 2.12
C THR A 10 -6.00 6.84 1.80
N ILE A 11 -5.98 5.83 0.94
CA ILE A 11 -4.71 5.20 0.55
C ILE A 11 -3.75 6.21 -0.11
N PHE A 12 -4.28 7.16 -0.88
CA PHE A 12 -3.46 8.18 -1.56
C PHE A 12 -2.76 9.08 -0.57
N ARG A 13 -3.47 9.52 0.48
CA ARG A 13 -2.89 10.37 1.51
C ARG A 13 -1.86 9.61 2.36
N LEU A 14 -2.03 8.31 2.58
CA LEU A 14 -1.01 7.47 3.25
C LEU A 14 0.26 7.31 2.44
N LEU A 15 0.12 7.11 1.13
CA LEU A 15 1.24 6.85 0.24
C LEU A 15 1.94 8.14 -0.21
N ASN A 16 1.21 9.26 -0.22
CA ASN A 16 1.78 10.57 -0.50
C ASN A 16 2.75 10.97 0.62
N GLY A 17 3.97 11.34 0.24
CA GLY A 17 5.06 11.60 1.19
C GLY A 17 5.91 10.38 1.57
N LEU A 18 5.52 9.16 1.15
CA LEU A 18 6.40 8.00 1.23
C LEU A 18 7.34 7.93 0.03
N ARG A 19 8.53 7.36 0.26
CA ARG A 19 9.50 7.12 -0.80
C ARG A 19 8.87 6.24 -1.90
N TYR A 20 9.13 6.58 -3.16
CA TYR A 20 8.58 5.88 -4.33
C TYR A 20 7.04 5.74 -4.31
N PHE A 21 6.33 6.72 -3.76
CA PHE A 21 4.87 6.66 -3.58
C PHE A 21 4.40 5.39 -2.86
N GLY A 22 5.24 4.88 -1.95
CA GLY A 22 4.97 3.70 -1.15
C GLY A 22 5.04 2.37 -1.89
N ALA A 23 5.76 2.27 -3.02
CA ALA A 23 6.07 0.97 -3.61
C ALA A 23 6.71 0.01 -2.58
N GLY A 24 6.19 -1.21 -2.48
CA GLY A 24 6.59 -2.22 -1.50
C GLY A 24 5.95 -2.07 -0.11
N VAL A 25 5.28 -0.95 0.19
CA VAL A 25 4.55 -0.76 1.46
C VAL A 25 3.38 -1.74 1.54
N LYS A 26 3.18 -2.33 2.71
CA LYS A 26 1.99 -3.13 3.00
C LYS A 26 0.92 -2.26 3.63
N VAL A 27 -0.28 -2.27 3.05
CA VAL A 27 -1.43 -1.53 3.57
C VAL A 27 -2.64 -2.45 3.72
N LYS A 28 -3.53 -2.13 4.65
CA LYS A 28 -4.80 -2.85 4.83
C LYS A 28 -5.93 -1.88 5.07
N ARG A 29 -7.17 -2.33 4.83
CA ARG A 29 -8.36 -1.65 5.33
C ARG A 29 -8.61 -2.07 6.77
N SER A 30 -9.08 -1.15 7.61
CA SER A 30 -9.42 -1.42 9.01
C SER A 30 -10.54 -2.45 9.17
N ILE A 31 -11.38 -2.62 8.14
CA ILE A 31 -12.45 -3.63 8.11
C ILE A 31 -11.95 -5.07 7.86
N TYR A 32 -10.69 -5.27 7.47
CA TYR A 32 -10.14 -6.61 7.24
C TYR A 32 -9.92 -7.32 8.58
N LYS A 33 -10.67 -8.40 8.81
CA LYS A 33 -10.67 -9.15 10.08
C LYS A 33 -9.69 -10.32 10.10
N PHE A 34 -9.30 -10.83 8.94
CA PHE A 34 -8.40 -11.98 8.84
C PHE A 34 -6.95 -11.57 9.13
N PRO A 35 -6.17 -12.42 9.83
CA PRO A 35 -4.74 -12.18 10.00
C PRO A 35 -4.04 -12.17 8.64
N ASN A 36 -2.84 -11.57 8.56
CA ASN A 36 -2.02 -11.56 7.35
C ASN A 36 -2.80 -11.19 6.07
N THR A 37 -3.66 -10.18 6.19
CA THR A 37 -4.50 -9.68 5.10
C THR A 37 -4.14 -8.25 4.78
N TYR A 38 -3.45 -8.04 3.67
CA TYR A 38 -2.90 -6.76 3.25
C TYR A 38 -2.62 -6.74 1.75
N TRP A 39 -2.51 -5.54 1.20
CA TRP A 39 -2.01 -5.27 -0.13
C TRP A 39 -0.56 -4.84 -0.04
N THR A 40 0.32 -5.46 -0.82
CA THR A 40 1.65 -4.91 -1.09
C THR A 40 1.53 -3.97 -2.28
N ILE A 41 1.80 -2.68 -2.09
CA ILE A 41 1.74 -1.69 -3.15
C ILE A 41 2.83 -1.96 -4.18
N THR A 42 2.47 -1.94 -5.45
CA THR A 42 3.42 -2.09 -6.56
C THR A 42 3.54 -0.81 -7.36
N ARG A 43 2.41 -0.11 -7.59
CA ARG A 43 2.38 1.11 -8.40
C ARG A 43 1.23 2.02 -8.03
N VAL A 44 1.49 3.32 -8.08
CA VAL A 44 0.50 4.39 -7.88
C VAL A 44 0.52 5.30 -9.09
N ILE A 45 -0.65 5.58 -9.65
CA ILE A 45 -0.86 6.58 -10.70
C ILE A 45 -1.76 7.66 -10.12
N LEU A 46 -1.19 8.81 -9.79
CA LEU A 46 -1.93 9.93 -9.20
C LEU A 46 -2.62 10.76 -10.29
N SER A 47 -3.74 11.39 -9.90
CA SER A 47 -4.35 12.50 -10.62
C SER A 47 -3.49 13.77 -10.51
N LYS A 48 -3.79 14.79 -11.33
CA LYS A 48 -3.04 16.06 -11.34
C LYS A 48 -3.02 16.78 -9.99
N ASP A 49 -4.11 16.70 -9.23
CA ASP A 49 -4.25 17.27 -7.89
C ASP A 49 -3.65 16.38 -6.78
N GLN A 50 -3.13 15.19 -7.12
CA GLN A 50 -2.51 14.21 -6.23
C GLN A 50 -3.39 13.67 -5.08
N ASN A 51 -4.69 13.99 -5.06
CA ASN A 51 -5.61 13.54 -4.02
C ASN A 51 -6.26 12.19 -4.33
N HIS A 52 -6.21 11.75 -5.58
CA HIS A 52 -6.85 10.51 -6.05
C HIS A 52 -6.05 9.87 -7.20
N GLY A 53 -6.60 8.82 -7.80
CA GLY A 53 -5.98 8.14 -8.94
C GLY A 53 -6.25 6.64 -8.97
N LYS A 54 -5.24 5.88 -9.40
CA LYS A 54 -5.28 4.41 -9.48
C LYS A 54 -4.13 3.85 -8.66
N VAL A 55 -4.43 2.89 -7.79
CA VAL A 55 -3.42 2.16 -7.02
C VAL A 55 -3.48 0.69 -7.42
N TYR A 56 -2.31 0.11 -7.57
CA TYR A 56 -2.10 -1.29 -7.90
C TYR A 56 -1.28 -1.96 -6.81
N GLY A 57 -1.54 -3.24 -6.60
CA GLY A 57 -0.80 -4.03 -5.63
C GLY A 57 -1.07 -5.50 -5.78
N ILE A 58 -0.38 -6.27 -4.95
CA ILE A 58 -0.54 -7.72 -4.82
C ILE A 58 -1.24 -8.01 -3.51
N LEU A 59 -2.35 -8.74 -3.57
CA LEU A 59 -3.13 -9.10 -2.39
C LEU A 59 -2.53 -10.31 -1.69
N THR A 60 -2.33 -10.19 -0.39
CA THR A 60 -2.22 -11.34 0.51
C THR A 60 -3.51 -11.41 1.32
N TRP A 61 -4.24 -12.52 1.23
CA TRP A 61 -5.53 -12.70 1.91
C TRP A 61 -5.45 -13.93 2.83
N ASN A 62 -5.57 -13.71 4.15
CA ASN A 62 -5.42 -14.75 5.15
C ASN A 62 -4.13 -15.57 4.98
N GLY A 63 -3.01 -14.89 4.74
CA GLY A 63 -1.71 -15.52 4.48
C GLY A 63 -1.52 -16.10 3.08
N ARG A 64 -2.57 -16.16 2.24
CA ARG A 64 -2.45 -16.64 0.86
C ARG A 64 -2.04 -15.48 -0.05
N HIS A 65 -0.84 -15.58 -0.60
CA HIS A 65 -0.30 -14.60 -1.54
C HIS A 65 -0.88 -14.82 -2.95
N GLN A 66 -1.38 -13.76 -3.56
CA GLN A 66 -1.73 -13.78 -4.98
C GLN A 66 -0.48 -13.51 -5.82
N SER A 67 -0.34 -14.13 -6.98
CA SER A 67 0.83 -13.93 -7.84
C SER A 67 0.73 -12.69 -8.73
N LYS A 68 -0.48 -12.18 -8.98
CA LYS A 68 -0.73 -11.16 -9.98
C LYS A 68 -1.02 -9.79 -9.36
N GLU A 69 -0.40 -8.75 -9.91
CA GLU A 69 -0.79 -7.37 -9.64
C GLU A 69 -2.25 -7.14 -10.07
N SER A 70 -3.03 -6.48 -9.21
CA SER A 70 -4.37 -6.04 -9.55
C SER A 70 -4.64 -4.63 -9.02
N LYS A 71 -5.66 -3.98 -9.61
CA LYS A 71 -6.12 -2.66 -9.17
C LYS A 71 -6.78 -2.79 -7.80
N ILE A 72 -6.34 -1.98 -6.84
CA ILE A 72 -6.93 -1.93 -5.52
C ILE A 72 -8.28 -1.21 -5.59
N GLY A 73 -9.36 -1.92 -5.27
CA GLY A 73 -10.70 -1.36 -5.13
C GLY A 73 -10.85 -0.55 -3.84
N ALA A 74 -11.88 0.31 -3.78
CA ALA A 74 -12.20 1.14 -2.61
C ALA A 74 -11.02 2.00 -2.08
N SER A 75 -10.10 2.39 -2.97
CA SER A 75 -8.90 3.20 -2.64
C SER A 75 -9.22 4.55 -1.98
N LEU A 76 -10.37 5.15 -2.30
CA LEU A 76 -10.83 6.41 -1.74
C LEU A 76 -11.51 6.28 -0.37
N LYS A 77 -11.75 5.06 0.14
CA LYS A 77 -12.35 4.92 1.47
C LYS A 77 -11.37 5.40 2.54
N PRO A 78 -11.84 6.09 3.60
CA PRO A 78 -10.97 6.68 4.59
C PRO A 78 -10.58 5.68 5.69
N ASP A 79 -10.38 4.41 5.35
CA ASP A 79 -10.19 3.33 6.32
C ASP A 79 -8.90 2.53 6.08
N TRP A 80 -7.94 3.12 5.36
CA TRP A 80 -6.65 2.50 5.08
C TRP A 80 -5.67 2.72 6.22
N LEU A 81 -4.78 1.75 6.41
CA LEU A 81 -3.75 1.73 7.43
C LEU A 81 -2.45 1.14 6.84
N ILE A 82 -1.30 1.70 7.24
CA ILE A 82 0.01 1.11 6.95
C ILE A 82 0.23 -0.06 7.90
N VAL A 83 0.64 -1.20 7.35
CA VAL A 83 1.00 -2.41 8.10
C VAL A 83 2.52 -2.48 8.26
N ASP A 84 3.27 -2.18 7.20
CA ASP A 84 4.71 -2.36 7.14
C ASP A 84 5.29 -1.47 6.02
N ILE A 85 6.46 -0.87 6.26
CA ILE A 85 7.19 -0.07 5.28
C ILE A 85 8.52 -0.80 5.01
N PRO A 86 8.82 -1.18 3.76
CA PRO A 86 10.01 -1.95 3.46
C PRO A 86 11.28 -1.12 3.74
N ASN A 87 12.37 -1.82 4.06
CA ASN A 87 13.69 -1.21 3.99
C ASN A 87 14.04 -0.97 2.52
N TYR A 88 13.97 0.29 2.09
CA TYR A 88 14.18 0.66 0.68
C TYR A 88 15.59 0.35 0.17
N LYS A 89 16.63 0.29 1.01
CA LYS A 89 17.97 -0.11 0.57
C LYS A 89 17.96 -1.57 0.08
N THR A 90 17.37 -2.46 0.89
CA THR A 90 17.26 -3.88 0.54
C THR A 90 16.25 -4.12 -0.58
N PHE A 91 15.13 -3.39 -0.58
CA PHE A 91 14.07 -3.51 -1.59
C PHE A 91 14.60 -3.25 -3.00
N LEU A 92 15.33 -2.15 -3.20
CA LEU A 92 15.86 -1.78 -4.52
C LEU A 92 16.89 -2.80 -5.02
N ASN A 93 17.78 -3.28 -4.15
CA ASN A 93 18.78 -4.28 -4.51
C ASN A 93 18.13 -5.58 -4.99
N LYS A 94 16.99 -5.97 -4.41
CA LYS A 94 16.28 -7.19 -4.79
C LYS A 94 15.63 -7.06 -6.17
N THR A 95 15.04 -5.91 -6.47
CA THR A 95 14.47 -5.62 -7.80
C THR A 95 15.53 -5.54 -8.89
N SER A 96 16.72 -5.02 -8.58
CA SER A 96 17.84 -4.97 -9.54
C SER A 96 18.49 -6.32 -9.85
N LEU A 97 18.23 -7.35 -9.05
CA LEU A 97 18.75 -8.72 -9.26
C LEU A 97 17.77 -9.61 -10.04
N GLU A 98 16.56 -9.13 -10.35
CA GLU A 98 15.53 -9.84 -11.11
C GLU A 98 15.39 -9.32 -12.57
N ILE A 99 16.34 -8.50 -13.04
CA ILE A 99 16.44 -7.97 -14.42
C ILE A 99 17.75 -8.45 -15.05
#